data_AF-A0A847EUQ2-F1
#
_entry.id   AF-A0A847EUQ2-F1
#
_cell.length_a   1.000
_cell.length_b   1.000
_cell.length_c   1.000
_cell.angle_alpha   90.00
_cell.angle_beta   90.00
_cell.angle_gamma   90.00
#
_symmetry.space_group_name_H-M   'P 1'
#
loop_
_entity.id
_entity.type
_entity.pdbx_description
1 polymer ?
#
loop_
_entity_poly.entity_id
_entity_poly.type
_entity_poly.pdbx_seq_one_letter_code
_entity_poly.pdbx_strand_id
1 'polypeptide(L)'
;IKNGPVDFQPREPFSPLFGAMKKSATMAELQITQEYLGHNHQLAFLAPMWEECLKSDTYSMGEGSTVARCTDGSLFAHRYTAMAGVANIGLDKDWCGHPFAAANWYAYGRMAWDNNLSSERLAQEWLVQTFRLQDAAQPGVNRTDWNKGFYEPVSRMMLESREAVVDYMMPLGLHHLFAGDHHYGPGPWYAPRGLRADWTPPYYHQADSNGIGFNRSETGTNAVEQYSEPLRSLYNGVSTCPEPLLLWFHHLPWSHQMASGRSLWDELCFIYTRGVLKTRGFQQVWDGVQPYVDAERFSVVQRKLRRQTRDAMVWKDGCLLYFQSINKRPFPAGMERPLFDLELLKRVDMEDFLAK
;
A
#
# COMPACT_ATOMS: atom_id res chain seq x y z
N ILE A 1 18.44 1.61 -4.05
CA ILE A 1 17.72 2.63 -3.24
C ILE A 1 16.28 2.23 -3.24
N LYS A 2 15.69 1.96 -2.05
CA LYS A 2 14.27 1.60 -1.94
C LYS A 2 13.40 2.71 -2.54
N ASN A 3 12.20 2.38 -3.01
CA ASN A 3 11.29 3.35 -3.61
C ASN A 3 10.94 4.52 -2.66
N GLY A 4 10.92 4.29 -1.35
CA GLY A 4 10.77 5.32 -0.32
C GLY A 4 11.87 5.28 0.75
N PRO A 5 11.96 6.31 1.61
CA PRO A 5 13.06 6.52 2.55
C PRO A 5 13.01 5.65 3.82
N VAL A 6 11.95 4.87 4.04
CA VAL A 6 11.80 4.02 5.23
C VAL A 6 12.02 2.56 4.87
N ASP A 7 10.96 1.81 4.59
CA ASP A 7 11.05 0.37 4.38
C ASP A 7 9.77 -0.19 3.74
N PHE A 8 9.63 0.02 2.43
CA PHE A 8 8.60 -0.61 1.60
C PHE A 8 7.16 -0.54 2.14
N GLN A 9 6.84 0.54 2.87
CA GLN A 9 5.52 0.72 3.46
C GLN A 9 4.46 0.82 2.34
N PRO A 10 3.19 0.44 2.58
CA PRO A 10 2.11 0.51 1.59
C PRO A 10 2.06 1.80 0.76
N ARG A 11 2.40 2.94 1.36
CA ARG A 11 2.73 4.18 0.66
C ARG A 11 3.85 4.93 1.37
N GLU A 12 4.79 5.42 0.58
CA GLU A 12 5.86 6.34 1.01
C GLU A 12 6.02 7.44 -0.04
N PRO A 13 6.48 8.66 0.34
CA PRO A 13 7.05 9.55 -0.65
C PRO A 13 8.27 8.89 -1.29
N PHE A 14 8.64 9.28 -2.52
CA PHE A 14 9.83 8.71 -3.13
C PHE A 14 11.09 9.06 -2.34
N SER A 15 12.11 8.18 -2.35
CA SER A 15 13.40 8.44 -1.72
C SER A 15 14.05 9.70 -2.29
N PRO A 16 14.36 10.75 -1.48
CA PRO A 16 14.90 12.01 -1.99
C PRO A 16 16.32 11.89 -2.57
N LEU A 17 16.97 10.73 -2.42
CA LEU A 17 18.23 10.42 -3.10
C LEU A 17 18.07 10.33 -4.63
N PHE A 18 16.88 9.97 -5.13
CA PHE A 18 16.58 10.02 -6.56
C PHE A 18 16.61 11.48 -7.04
N GLY A 19 17.48 11.76 -8.01
CA GLY A 19 17.70 13.13 -8.51
C GLY A 19 18.81 13.91 -7.77
N ALA A 20 19.06 13.60 -6.50
CA ALA A 20 20.14 14.23 -5.73
C ALA A 20 21.53 13.67 -6.07
N MET A 21 21.62 12.36 -6.34
CA MET A 21 22.88 11.66 -6.56
C MET A 21 23.42 11.78 -8.01
N LYS A 22 23.66 13.00 -8.49
CA LYS A 22 23.99 13.29 -9.91
C LYS A 22 25.29 12.69 -10.44
N LYS A 23 26.22 12.32 -9.54
CA LYS A 23 27.56 11.77 -9.88
C LYS A 23 27.73 10.30 -9.50
N SER A 24 26.70 9.66 -8.96
CA SER A 24 26.73 8.26 -8.54
C SER A 24 25.60 7.52 -9.22
N ALA A 25 25.89 6.42 -9.91
CA ALA A 25 24.84 5.59 -10.48
C ALA A 25 23.95 5.05 -9.36
N THR A 26 22.64 5.19 -9.51
CA THR A 26 21.65 4.68 -8.56
C THR A 26 20.67 3.77 -9.28
N MET A 27 20.11 2.82 -8.53
CA MET A 27 19.06 1.92 -9.01
C MET A 27 17.89 1.92 -8.03
N ALA A 28 16.68 1.79 -8.56
CA ALA A 28 15.50 1.54 -7.76
C ALA A 28 15.50 0.09 -7.25
N GLU A 29 15.19 -0.07 -5.98
CA GLU A 29 14.93 -1.36 -5.33
C GLU A 29 13.45 -1.39 -4.95
N LEU A 30 12.75 -2.41 -5.40
CA LEU A 30 11.31 -2.61 -5.20
C LEU A 30 11.09 -3.92 -4.45
N GLN A 31 10.10 -3.94 -3.56
CA GLN A 31 9.71 -5.18 -2.88
C GLN A 31 8.58 -5.87 -3.65
N ILE A 32 8.83 -7.08 -4.17
CA ILE A 32 7.79 -7.91 -4.80
C ILE A 32 7.11 -8.76 -3.75
N THR A 33 7.88 -9.26 -2.78
CA THR A 33 7.33 -9.95 -1.60
C THR A 33 6.50 -8.98 -0.76
N GLN A 34 5.36 -9.43 -0.27
CA GLN A 34 4.39 -8.56 0.40
C GLN A 34 4.63 -8.50 1.91
N GLU A 35 5.87 -8.29 2.36
CA GLU A 35 6.20 -8.21 3.80
C GLU A 35 5.25 -7.24 4.54
N TYR A 36 5.06 -6.06 3.97
CA TYR A 36 4.24 -4.98 4.54
C TYR A 36 2.85 -4.84 3.91
N LEU A 37 2.50 -5.72 2.95
CA LEU A 37 1.22 -5.73 2.24
C LEU A 37 0.46 -7.04 2.49
N GLY A 38 0.62 -7.58 3.70
CA GLY A 38 -0.09 -8.73 4.25
C GLY A 38 0.27 -10.09 3.65
N HIS A 39 1.57 -10.27 3.40
CA HIS A 39 2.21 -11.52 3.02
C HIS A 39 1.53 -12.17 1.79
N ASN A 40 1.58 -13.49 1.67
CA ASN A 40 0.89 -14.21 0.60
C ASN A 40 -0.62 -14.44 0.88
N HIS A 41 -1.23 -13.63 1.74
CA HIS A 41 -2.62 -13.76 2.17
C HIS A 41 -3.54 -12.68 1.59
N GLN A 42 -3.00 -11.49 1.36
CA GLN A 42 -3.74 -10.36 0.80
C GLN A 42 -3.55 -10.27 -0.71
N LEU A 43 -4.61 -9.88 -1.42
CA LEU A 43 -4.48 -9.38 -2.77
C LEU A 43 -4.00 -7.92 -2.69
N ALA A 44 -2.79 -7.66 -3.17
CA ALA A 44 -2.22 -6.33 -3.38
C ALA A 44 -1.40 -6.34 -4.68
N PHE A 45 -1.97 -5.79 -5.76
CA PHE A 45 -1.27 -5.61 -7.02
C PHE A 45 -0.36 -4.38 -6.92
N LEU A 46 0.95 -4.57 -7.10
CA LEU A 46 1.97 -3.59 -6.75
C LEU A 46 2.36 -2.67 -7.90
N ALA A 47 1.93 -2.96 -9.14
CA ALA A 47 2.22 -2.10 -10.28
C ALA A 47 1.78 -0.63 -10.05
N PRO A 48 0.59 -0.32 -9.48
CA PRO A 48 0.22 1.06 -9.17
C PRO A 48 1.20 1.77 -8.24
N MET A 49 1.75 1.07 -7.24
CA MET A 49 2.73 1.63 -6.31
C MET A 49 4.07 1.94 -7.01
N TRP A 50 4.52 1.04 -7.89
CA TRP A 50 5.77 1.24 -8.62
C TRP A 50 5.63 2.29 -9.72
N GLU A 51 4.48 2.32 -10.41
CA GLU A 51 4.15 3.38 -11.37
C GLU A 51 4.09 4.76 -10.69
N GLU A 52 3.42 4.86 -9.53
CA GLU A 52 3.38 6.08 -8.68
C GLU A 52 4.81 6.58 -8.39
N CYS A 53 5.72 5.68 -7.98
CA CYS A 53 7.12 6.02 -7.71
C CYS A 53 7.90 6.40 -8.98
N LEU A 54 7.92 5.53 -10.00
CA LEU A 54 8.73 5.70 -11.21
C LEU A 54 8.34 6.95 -11.99
N LYS A 55 7.06 7.31 -11.98
CA LYS A 55 6.52 8.51 -12.65
C LYS A 55 6.57 9.77 -11.79
N SER A 56 6.90 9.67 -10.50
CA SER A 56 7.05 10.85 -9.64
C SER A 56 8.17 11.74 -10.17
N ASP A 57 7.86 13.01 -10.41
CA ASP A 57 8.83 14.01 -10.83
C ASP A 57 9.69 14.46 -9.64
N THR A 58 11.01 14.32 -9.75
CA THR A 58 11.94 14.76 -8.71
C THR A 58 12.25 16.25 -8.80
N TYR A 59 11.98 16.88 -9.95
CA TYR A 59 12.36 18.25 -10.32
C TYR A 59 13.86 18.56 -10.20
N SER A 60 14.71 17.54 -10.03
CA SER A 60 16.14 17.70 -9.76
C SER A 60 16.93 18.38 -10.88
N MET A 61 16.38 18.38 -12.10
CA MET A 61 16.85 19.09 -13.29
C MET A 61 15.69 19.82 -14.01
N GLY A 62 14.69 20.28 -13.25
CA GLY A 62 13.46 20.86 -13.78
C GLY A 62 12.36 19.82 -14.03
N GLU A 63 11.21 20.28 -14.53
CA GLU A 63 10.04 19.43 -14.82
C GLU A 63 10.39 18.27 -15.79
N GLY A 64 9.78 17.12 -15.54
CA GLY A 64 10.01 15.87 -16.25
C GLY A 64 11.22 15.08 -15.73
N SER A 65 11.83 15.45 -14.59
CA SER A 65 12.94 14.72 -13.98
C SER A 65 12.44 13.53 -13.14
N THR A 66 11.70 12.60 -13.75
CA THR A 66 11.07 11.49 -13.01
C THR A 66 12.08 10.56 -12.34
N VAL A 67 11.67 9.85 -11.29
CA VAL A 67 12.50 8.83 -10.61
C VAL A 67 13.07 7.82 -11.62
N ALA A 68 12.24 7.38 -12.58
CA ALA A 68 12.68 6.53 -13.68
C ALA A 68 13.84 7.17 -14.47
N ARG A 69 13.67 8.42 -14.93
CA ARG A 69 14.70 9.14 -15.70
C ARG A 69 15.98 9.43 -14.92
N CYS A 70 15.87 9.59 -13.60
CA CYS A 70 17.01 9.74 -12.69
C CYS A 70 17.84 8.45 -12.56
N THR A 71 17.30 7.28 -12.89
CA THR A 71 17.94 5.96 -12.67
C THR A 71 18.20 5.18 -13.96
N ASP A 72 17.50 5.48 -15.06
CA ASP A 72 17.61 4.77 -16.35
C ASP A 72 18.69 5.31 -17.30
N GLY A 73 19.44 6.32 -16.87
CA GLY A 73 20.55 6.90 -17.63
C GLY A 73 20.15 8.03 -18.59
N SER A 74 18.85 8.30 -18.76
CA SER A 74 18.36 9.34 -19.69
C SER A 74 18.55 10.76 -19.17
N LEU A 75 18.54 10.98 -17.85
CA LEU A 75 18.79 12.30 -17.24
C LEU A 75 20.25 12.50 -16.84
N PHE A 76 20.85 11.48 -16.23
CA PHE A 76 22.25 11.48 -15.85
C PHE A 76 22.95 10.36 -16.61
N ALA A 77 23.98 10.67 -17.40
CA ALA A 77 24.69 9.72 -18.28
C ALA A 77 25.55 8.71 -17.49
N HIS A 78 24.91 7.88 -16.68
CA HIS A 78 25.53 6.81 -15.91
C HIS A 78 25.82 5.60 -16.81
N ARG A 79 27.00 4.99 -16.60
CA ARG A 79 27.45 3.84 -17.39
C ARG A 79 26.59 2.58 -17.17
N TYR A 80 26.02 2.42 -15.99
CA TYR A 80 25.24 1.26 -15.59
C TYR A 80 23.92 1.72 -15.00
N THR A 81 22.85 1.04 -15.40
CA THR A 81 21.47 1.29 -14.94
C THR A 81 20.87 -0.05 -14.59
N ALA A 82 19.97 -0.06 -13.59
CA ALA A 82 19.36 -1.28 -13.11
C ALA A 82 18.07 -0.96 -12.34
N MET A 83 17.27 -2.01 -12.16
CA MET A 83 16.20 -2.09 -11.19
C MET A 83 16.33 -3.44 -10.48
N ALA A 84 16.16 -3.45 -9.16
CA ALA A 84 16.20 -4.65 -8.34
C ALA A 84 14.83 -4.94 -7.73
N GLY A 85 14.45 -6.21 -7.70
CA GLY A 85 13.19 -6.68 -7.13
C GLY A 85 13.45 -7.72 -6.04
N VAL A 86 12.99 -7.47 -4.82
CA VAL A 86 13.06 -8.44 -3.72
C VAL A 86 12.01 -9.51 -3.97
N ALA A 87 12.49 -10.71 -4.31
CA ALA A 87 11.70 -11.83 -4.81
C ALA A 87 10.55 -12.28 -3.89
N ASN A 88 9.42 -12.70 -4.47
CA ASN A 88 8.27 -13.27 -3.75
C ASN A 88 8.04 -14.77 -4.01
N ILE A 89 9.04 -15.47 -4.56
CA ILE A 89 8.92 -16.88 -4.96
C ILE A 89 9.51 -17.83 -3.92
N GLY A 90 8.95 -19.04 -3.85
CA GLY A 90 9.42 -20.14 -3.03
C GLY A 90 9.11 -21.50 -3.67
N LEU A 91 9.02 -22.54 -2.84
CA LEU A 91 8.75 -23.93 -3.27
C LEU A 91 7.25 -24.24 -3.46
N ASP A 92 6.37 -23.29 -3.21
CA ASP A 92 4.94 -23.43 -3.46
C ASP A 92 4.68 -23.73 -4.94
N LYS A 93 3.63 -24.51 -5.25
CA LYS A 93 3.32 -24.93 -6.64
C LYS A 93 3.06 -23.76 -7.58
N ASP A 94 2.47 -22.68 -7.07
CA ASP A 94 2.25 -21.43 -7.79
C ASP A 94 3.41 -20.42 -7.62
N TRP A 95 4.49 -20.84 -6.95
CA TRP A 95 5.69 -20.10 -6.59
C TRP A 95 5.45 -18.97 -5.57
N CYS A 96 4.37 -18.22 -5.72
CA CYS A 96 4.13 -16.96 -5.02
C CYS A 96 3.19 -17.10 -3.81
N GLY A 97 2.62 -18.29 -3.57
CA GLY A 97 1.68 -18.60 -2.49
C GLY A 97 0.29 -17.97 -2.63
N HIS A 98 0.17 -16.82 -3.28
CA HIS A 98 -1.09 -16.18 -3.70
C HIS A 98 -1.12 -16.11 -5.24
N PRO A 99 -2.18 -16.57 -5.93
CA PRO A 99 -2.23 -16.54 -7.39
C PRO A 99 -2.00 -15.15 -8.01
N PHE A 100 -2.62 -14.11 -7.44
CA PHE A 100 -2.36 -12.71 -7.86
C PHE A 100 -0.97 -12.17 -7.51
N ALA A 101 -0.21 -12.77 -6.59
CA ALA A 101 1.16 -12.32 -6.31
C ALA A 101 2.12 -12.63 -7.48
N ALA A 102 1.78 -13.59 -8.34
CA ALA A 102 2.50 -13.80 -9.61
C ALA A 102 2.34 -12.60 -10.58
N ALA A 103 1.26 -11.83 -10.47
CA ALA A 103 1.09 -10.59 -11.23
C ALA A 103 2.12 -9.53 -10.85
N ASN A 104 2.56 -9.51 -9.60
CA ASN A 104 3.59 -8.58 -9.12
C ASN A 104 4.96 -8.95 -9.68
N TRP A 105 5.31 -10.24 -9.70
CA TRP A 105 6.54 -10.70 -10.36
C TRP A 105 6.55 -10.35 -11.85
N TYR A 106 5.41 -10.56 -12.52
CA TYR A 106 5.22 -10.18 -13.93
C TYR A 106 5.40 -8.67 -14.13
N ALA A 107 4.67 -7.84 -13.39
CA ALA A 107 4.74 -6.38 -13.50
C ALA A 107 6.16 -5.86 -13.24
N TYR A 108 6.88 -6.40 -12.25
CA TYR A 108 8.27 -6.03 -11.98
C TYR A 108 9.15 -6.26 -13.20
N GLY A 109 9.11 -7.47 -13.78
CA GLY A 109 9.93 -7.79 -14.95
C GLY A 109 9.61 -6.92 -16.17
N ARG A 110 8.33 -6.56 -16.36
CA ARG A 110 7.89 -5.68 -17.44
C ARG A 110 8.33 -4.23 -17.22
N MET A 111 8.20 -3.70 -16.00
CA MET A 111 8.63 -2.34 -15.66
C MET A 111 10.15 -2.17 -15.63
N ALA A 112 10.89 -3.22 -15.26
CA ALA A 112 12.35 -3.24 -15.37
C ALA A 112 12.81 -3.21 -16.85
N TRP A 113 11.99 -3.73 -17.77
CA TRP A 113 12.22 -3.66 -19.22
C TRP A 113 11.81 -2.30 -19.81
N ASP A 114 10.62 -1.81 -19.46
CA ASP A 114 10.10 -0.51 -19.88
C ASP A 114 9.39 0.17 -18.70
N ASN A 115 10.06 1.17 -18.13
CA ASN A 115 9.61 1.90 -16.95
C ASN A 115 8.44 2.87 -17.21
N ASN A 116 7.94 2.96 -18.45
CA ASN A 116 6.80 3.79 -18.83
C ASN A 116 5.46 3.02 -18.87
N LEU A 117 5.49 1.68 -18.77
CA LEU A 117 4.30 0.85 -18.82
C LEU A 117 3.32 1.20 -17.69
N SER A 118 2.03 1.27 -18.03
CA SER A 118 0.98 1.55 -17.04
C SER A 118 0.52 0.28 -16.33
N SER A 119 0.02 0.47 -15.11
CA SER A 119 -0.53 -0.62 -14.30
C SER A 119 -1.71 -1.30 -14.97
N GLU A 120 -2.57 -0.55 -15.66
CA GLU A 120 -3.71 -1.10 -16.43
C GLU A 120 -3.22 -2.04 -17.52
N ARG A 121 -2.17 -1.64 -18.25
CA ARG A 121 -1.59 -2.45 -19.31
C ARG A 121 -1.02 -3.75 -18.74
N LEU A 122 -0.33 -3.68 -17.61
CA LEU A 122 0.27 -4.85 -16.97
C LEU A 122 -0.78 -5.80 -16.41
N ALA A 123 -1.84 -5.28 -15.78
CA ALA A 123 -2.98 -6.07 -15.35
C ALA A 123 -3.65 -6.77 -16.54
N GLN A 124 -3.85 -6.06 -17.65
CA GLN A 124 -4.39 -6.63 -18.88
C GLN A 124 -3.54 -7.77 -19.44
N GLU A 125 -2.24 -7.51 -19.64
CA GLU A 125 -1.32 -8.52 -20.16
C GLU A 125 -1.35 -9.79 -19.29
N TRP A 126 -1.20 -9.62 -17.97
CA TRP A 126 -1.13 -10.75 -17.05
C TRP A 126 -2.45 -11.53 -16.96
N LEU A 127 -3.60 -10.86 -16.88
CA LEU A 127 -4.91 -11.52 -16.78
C LEU A 127 -5.22 -12.38 -18.01
N VAL A 128 -4.93 -11.88 -19.21
CA VAL A 128 -5.18 -12.61 -20.46
C VAL A 128 -4.27 -13.85 -20.60
N GLN A 129 -3.02 -13.75 -20.14
CA GLN A 129 -2.07 -14.86 -20.18
C GLN A 129 -2.34 -15.91 -19.11
N THR A 130 -2.80 -15.47 -17.93
CA THR A 130 -2.97 -16.33 -16.76
C THR A 130 -4.33 -17.02 -16.78
N PHE A 131 -5.43 -16.27 -16.95
CA PHE A 131 -6.79 -16.79 -16.91
C PHE A 131 -7.32 -16.96 -18.33
N ARG A 132 -6.92 -18.05 -18.99
CA ARG A 132 -7.25 -18.25 -20.41
C ARG A 132 -8.72 -18.64 -20.54
N LEU A 133 -9.36 -18.14 -21.59
CA LEU A 133 -10.76 -18.45 -21.90
C LEU A 133 -11.04 -19.96 -21.96
N GLN A 134 -10.09 -20.74 -22.49
CA GLN A 134 -10.20 -22.20 -22.58
C GLN A 134 -10.23 -22.92 -21.21
N ASP A 135 -9.80 -22.25 -20.14
CA ASP A 135 -9.76 -22.80 -18.79
C ASP A 135 -11.03 -22.42 -17.99
N ALA A 136 -12.00 -21.74 -18.60
CA ALA A 136 -13.24 -21.31 -17.94
C ALA A 136 -14.07 -22.51 -17.46
N ALA A 137 -14.65 -22.42 -16.26
CA ALA A 137 -15.49 -23.47 -15.70
C ALA A 137 -16.78 -23.69 -16.47
N GLN A 138 -17.37 -22.63 -17.04
CA GLN A 138 -18.56 -22.72 -17.87
C GLN A 138 -18.19 -23.01 -19.33
N PRO A 139 -18.67 -24.12 -19.92
CA PRO A 139 -18.49 -24.37 -21.35
C PRO A 139 -19.18 -23.31 -22.22
N GLY A 140 -18.58 -22.98 -23.36
CA GLY A 140 -19.20 -22.10 -24.35
C GLY A 140 -19.14 -20.61 -24.04
N VAL A 141 -18.41 -20.18 -23.00
CA VAL A 141 -18.12 -18.77 -22.76
C VAL A 141 -17.35 -18.20 -23.96
N ASN A 142 -17.87 -17.12 -24.54
CA ASN A 142 -17.18 -16.39 -25.61
C ASN A 142 -16.31 -15.26 -25.04
N ARG A 143 -15.46 -14.66 -25.90
CA ARG A 143 -14.55 -13.58 -25.49
C ARG A 143 -15.27 -12.35 -24.95
N THR A 144 -16.44 -12.00 -25.50
CA THR A 144 -17.21 -10.83 -25.05
C THR A 144 -17.72 -11.02 -23.62
N ASP A 145 -18.27 -12.18 -23.33
CA ASP A 145 -18.78 -12.52 -21.99
C ASP A 145 -17.64 -12.64 -20.99
N TRP A 146 -16.50 -13.23 -21.39
CA TRP A 146 -15.31 -13.28 -20.54
C TRP A 146 -14.74 -11.88 -20.27
N ASN A 147 -14.74 -10.98 -21.27
CA ASN A 147 -14.26 -9.62 -21.07
C ASN A 147 -15.10 -8.87 -20.03
N LYS A 148 -16.43 -8.93 -20.14
CA LYS A 148 -17.36 -8.24 -19.24
C LYS A 148 -17.47 -8.90 -17.86
N GLY A 149 -17.53 -10.22 -17.82
CA GLY A 149 -17.77 -10.99 -16.61
C GLY A 149 -16.52 -11.34 -15.81
N PHE A 150 -15.34 -11.30 -16.43
CA PHE A 150 -14.06 -11.57 -15.76
C PHE A 150 -13.08 -10.41 -15.89
N TYR A 151 -12.66 -10.04 -17.09
CA TYR A 151 -11.52 -9.13 -17.26
C TYR A 151 -11.78 -7.74 -16.67
N GLU A 152 -12.88 -7.09 -17.04
CA GLU A 152 -13.23 -5.75 -16.56
C GLU A 152 -13.32 -5.67 -15.02
N PRO A 153 -14.10 -6.53 -14.34
CA PRO A 153 -14.20 -6.46 -12.88
C PRO A 153 -12.91 -6.88 -12.17
N VAL A 154 -12.18 -7.89 -12.66
CA VAL A 154 -10.94 -8.36 -12.03
C VAL A 154 -9.78 -7.38 -12.24
N SER A 155 -9.69 -6.75 -13.41
CA SER A 155 -8.70 -5.70 -13.67
C SER A 155 -8.90 -4.52 -12.72
N ARG A 156 -10.15 -4.07 -12.54
CA ARG A 156 -10.48 -3.03 -11.56
C ARG A 156 -10.13 -3.46 -10.13
N MET A 157 -10.49 -4.67 -9.74
CA MET A 157 -10.15 -5.23 -8.43
C MET A 157 -8.63 -5.23 -8.20
N MET A 158 -7.83 -5.62 -9.19
CA MET A 158 -6.37 -5.56 -9.10
C MET A 158 -5.88 -4.13 -8.91
N LEU A 159 -6.30 -3.19 -9.76
CA LEU A 159 -5.82 -1.81 -9.71
C LEU A 159 -6.20 -1.09 -8.41
N GLU A 160 -7.36 -1.42 -7.83
CA GLU A 160 -7.82 -0.84 -6.55
C GLU A 160 -7.19 -1.51 -5.31
N SER A 161 -6.57 -2.68 -5.46
CA SER A 161 -6.18 -3.52 -4.32
C SER A 161 -5.09 -2.95 -3.44
N ARG A 162 -4.07 -2.30 -4.02
CA ARG A 162 -3.02 -1.62 -3.24
C ARG A 162 -3.61 -0.51 -2.39
N GLU A 163 -4.51 0.30 -2.95
CA GLU A 163 -5.12 1.40 -2.21
C GLU A 163 -6.04 0.88 -1.10
N ALA A 164 -6.74 -0.24 -1.31
CA ALA A 164 -7.49 -0.88 -0.24
C ALA A 164 -6.57 -1.25 0.94
N VAL A 165 -5.37 -1.78 0.67
CA VAL A 165 -4.36 -2.10 1.69
C VAL A 165 -3.89 -0.86 2.44
N VAL A 166 -3.58 0.22 1.72
CA VAL A 166 -3.25 1.52 2.33
C VAL A 166 -4.37 1.98 3.27
N ASP A 167 -5.61 1.91 2.80
CA ASP A 167 -6.79 2.38 3.53
C ASP A 167 -7.02 1.68 4.85
N TYR A 168 -7.03 0.33 4.85
CA TYR A 168 -7.29 -0.41 6.08
C TYR A 168 -6.05 -0.55 6.96
N MET A 169 -4.84 -0.22 6.51
CA MET A 169 -3.62 -0.35 7.33
C MET A 169 -3.07 0.99 7.84
N MET A 170 -2.79 1.93 6.92
CA MET A 170 -2.03 3.14 7.24
C MET A 170 -2.26 4.26 6.20
N PRO A 171 -3.45 4.89 6.20
CA PRO A 171 -3.78 5.96 5.26
C PRO A 171 -3.16 7.30 5.66
N LEU A 172 -3.32 8.31 4.80
CA LEU A 172 -2.96 9.71 5.05
C LEU A 172 -1.47 9.97 5.35
N GLY A 173 -0.58 9.04 4.99
CA GLY A 173 0.86 9.12 5.26
C GLY A 173 1.28 8.47 6.59
N LEU A 174 0.36 7.84 7.32
CA LEU A 174 0.73 6.92 8.40
C LEU A 174 1.57 5.78 7.84
N HIS A 175 2.48 5.28 8.65
CA HIS A 175 3.36 4.17 8.32
C HIS A 175 3.87 3.48 9.59
N HIS A 176 4.45 2.30 9.41
CA HIS A 176 5.14 1.52 10.42
C HIS A 176 4.23 1.09 11.59
N LEU A 177 2.96 0.79 11.30
CA LEU A 177 1.94 0.41 12.30
C LEU A 177 1.83 -1.11 12.51
N PHE A 178 2.91 -1.84 12.29
CA PHE A 178 2.92 -3.30 12.26
C PHE A 178 3.13 -3.95 13.62
N ALA A 179 2.69 -5.20 13.74
CA ALA A 179 3.20 -6.13 14.75
C ALA A 179 4.73 -6.25 14.61
N GLY A 180 5.43 -6.18 15.74
CA GLY A 180 6.86 -5.87 15.78
C GLY A 180 7.83 -6.95 15.29
N ASP A 181 7.45 -8.23 15.32
CA ASP A 181 8.38 -9.32 15.04
C ASP A 181 8.28 -9.85 13.60
N HIS A 182 7.09 -9.84 13.00
CA HIS A 182 6.77 -10.56 11.76
C HIS A 182 6.02 -9.72 10.72
N HIS A 183 5.66 -8.47 11.06
CA HIS A 183 4.99 -7.51 10.19
C HIS A 183 3.60 -7.91 9.68
N TYR A 184 2.97 -8.93 10.27
CA TYR A 184 1.61 -9.33 9.92
C TYR A 184 0.59 -8.89 10.98
N GLY A 185 -0.23 -7.90 10.61
CA GLY A 185 -1.26 -7.36 11.50
C GLY A 185 -0.88 -6.06 12.19
N PRO A 186 -1.86 -5.38 12.81
CA PRO A 186 -1.66 -4.09 13.43
C PRO A 186 -0.88 -4.23 14.74
N GLY A 187 0.08 -3.33 14.93
CA GLY A 187 0.77 -3.13 16.19
C GLY A 187 1.08 -1.67 16.45
N PRO A 188 0.15 -0.69 16.26
CA PRO A 188 0.46 0.73 16.44
C PRO A 188 0.86 1.09 17.89
N TRP A 189 0.63 0.20 18.85
CA TRP A 189 1.07 0.30 20.25
C TRP A 189 2.43 -0.33 20.53
N TYR A 190 3.06 -1.02 19.58
CA TYR A 190 4.28 -1.79 19.81
C TYR A 190 5.46 -0.86 20.17
N ALA A 191 5.90 -0.93 21.42
CA ALA A 191 7.01 -0.12 21.93
C ALA A 191 7.68 -0.78 23.16
N PRO A 192 8.30 -1.97 23.01
CA PRO A 192 8.98 -2.62 24.12
C PRO A 192 10.17 -1.77 24.62
N ARG A 193 10.37 -1.78 25.93
CA ARG A 193 11.43 -0.98 26.57
C ARG A 193 12.81 -1.42 26.08
N GLY A 194 13.64 -0.46 25.68
CA GLY A 194 15.02 -0.70 25.25
C GLY A 194 15.17 -0.96 23.75
N LEU A 195 14.07 -1.05 23.00
CA LEU A 195 14.12 -1.03 21.54
C LEU A 195 14.51 0.38 21.05
N ARG A 196 15.19 0.45 19.90
CA ARG A 196 15.43 1.73 19.24
C ARG A 196 14.09 2.38 18.91
N ALA A 197 13.98 3.68 19.15
CA ALA A 197 12.73 4.41 18.93
C ALA A 197 12.25 4.30 17.47
N ASP A 198 13.17 4.38 16.52
CA ASP A 198 12.88 4.26 15.08
C ASP A 198 12.48 2.85 14.62
N TRP A 199 12.38 1.87 15.53
CA TRP A 199 11.77 0.56 15.26
C TRP A 199 10.40 0.42 15.93
N THR A 200 9.85 1.50 16.49
CA THR A 200 8.56 1.49 17.19
C THR A 200 7.53 2.36 16.44
N PRO A 201 6.32 1.87 16.16
CA PRO A 201 5.24 2.70 15.61
C PRO A 201 5.04 4.08 16.27
N PRO A 202 5.09 4.23 17.62
CA PRO A 202 4.93 5.53 18.26
C PRO A 202 5.92 6.62 17.84
N TYR A 203 7.14 6.24 17.42
CA TYR A 203 8.09 7.20 16.85
C TYR A 203 7.57 7.84 15.56
N TYR A 204 6.89 7.04 14.72
CA TYR A 204 6.42 7.48 13.41
C TYR A 204 5.11 8.25 13.48
N HIS A 205 4.12 7.72 14.19
CA HIS A 205 2.80 8.36 14.21
C HIS A 205 2.70 9.50 15.23
N GLN A 206 3.54 9.54 16.27
CA GLN A 206 3.57 10.58 17.32
C GLN A 206 2.19 11.04 17.82
N ALA A 207 1.30 10.08 18.04
CA ALA A 207 -0.09 10.38 18.40
C ALA A 207 -0.15 10.76 19.88
N ASP A 208 -0.81 11.88 20.18
CA ASP A 208 -1.08 12.35 21.54
C ASP A 208 -2.52 12.89 21.65
N SER A 209 -2.87 13.50 22.78
CA SER A 209 -4.21 14.05 22.99
C SER A 209 -4.54 15.21 22.03
N ASN A 210 -3.54 15.89 21.50
CA ASN A 210 -3.68 17.06 20.64
C ASN A 210 -3.77 16.68 19.17
N GLY A 211 -2.94 15.73 18.71
CA GLY A 211 -2.80 15.41 17.29
C GLY A 211 -2.07 14.11 16.97
N ILE A 212 -1.73 13.97 15.69
CA ILE A 212 -1.03 12.82 15.10
C ILE A 212 -0.22 13.26 13.89
N GLY A 213 0.81 12.49 13.55
CA GLY A 213 1.68 12.66 12.38
C GLY A 213 3.09 13.08 12.76
N PHE A 214 3.99 13.15 11.80
CA PHE A 214 5.39 13.49 12.07
C PHE A 214 5.70 14.85 11.45
N ASN A 215 6.12 15.83 12.26
CA ASN A 215 6.54 17.13 11.72
C ASN A 215 7.91 17.01 11.02
N ARG A 216 7.89 16.88 9.70
CA ARG A 216 9.08 16.87 8.84
C ARG A 216 9.18 18.12 7.94
N SER A 217 8.29 19.08 8.14
CA SER A 217 8.37 20.44 7.61
C SER A 217 9.60 21.19 8.15
N GLU A 218 9.86 22.40 7.65
CA GLU A 218 10.92 23.31 8.12
C GLU A 218 10.87 23.62 9.62
N THR A 219 9.70 23.48 10.25
CA THR A 219 9.52 23.69 11.70
C THR A 219 9.76 22.43 12.56
N GLY A 220 10.01 21.29 11.92
CA GLY A 220 10.25 20.00 12.55
C GLY A 220 11.66 19.49 12.26
N THR A 221 11.78 18.28 11.69
CA THR A 221 13.08 17.73 11.29
C THR A 221 13.62 18.32 9.99
N ASN A 222 12.83 19.14 9.29
CA ASN A 222 13.18 19.77 8.02
C ASN A 222 13.60 18.75 6.92
N ALA A 223 12.99 17.56 6.91
CA ALA A 223 13.30 16.57 5.87
C ALA A 223 12.73 16.99 4.49
N VAL A 224 11.75 17.90 4.46
CA VAL A 224 11.26 18.52 3.22
C VAL A 224 12.38 19.20 2.42
N GLU A 225 13.43 19.70 3.07
CA GLU A 225 14.58 20.33 2.41
C GLU A 225 15.34 19.36 1.47
N GLN A 226 15.20 18.05 1.68
CA GLN A 226 15.85 17.04 0.84
C GLN A 226 15.22 16.94 -0.56
N TYR A 227 14.01 17.49 -0.76
CA TYR A 227 13.31 17.51 -2.04
C TYR A 227 13.61 18.81 -2.82
N SER A 228 13.57 18.75 -4.15
CA SER A 228 13.72 19.95 -4.99
C SER A 228 12.40 20.73 -5.08
N GLU A 229 12.45 22.01 -5.43
CA GLU A 229 11.22 22.76 -5.76
C GLU A 229 10.57 22.21 -7.03
N PRO A 230 9.23 22.18 -7.12
CA PRO A 230 8.25 22.72 -6.17
C PRO A 230 7.86 21.77 -5.03
N LEU A 231 8.38 20.55 -5.00
CA LEU A 231 7.98 19.53 -4.00
C LEU A 231 8.31 19.95 -2.58
N ARG A 232 9.47 20.58 -2.36
CA ARG A 232 9.82 21.13 -1.04
C ARG A 232 8.73 22.05 -0.52
N SER A 233 8.34 23.07 -1.28
CA SER A 233 7.26 23.99 -0.87
C SER A 233 5.92 23.29 -0.75
N LEU A 234 5.59 22.39 -1.69
CA LEU A 234 4.35 21.62 -1.70
C LEU A 234 4.18 20.79 -0.42
N TYR A 235 5.20 20.01 -0.05
CA TYR A 235 5.22 19.15 1.13
C TYR A 235 5.42 19.93 2.43
N ASN A 236 5.99 21.14 2.39
CA ASN A 236 6.15 21.99 3.57
C ASN A 236 4.84 22.68 3.99
N GLY A 237 3.92 22.94 3.06
CA GLY A 237 2.65 23.59 3.35
C GLY A 237 1.54 22.60 3.70
N VAL A 238 0.93 22.75 4.89
CA VAL A 238 -0.19 21.88 5.32
C VAL A 238 -1.36 21.88 4.33
N SER A 239 -1.69 23.04 3.74
CA SER A 239 -2.80 23.17 2.78
C SER A 239 -2.44 22.72 1.35
N THR A 240 -1.16 22.50 1.07
CA THR A 240 -0.65 22.13 -0.26
C THR A 240 -0.14 20.70 -0.31
N CYS A 241 0.23 20.13 0.83
CA CYS A 241 0.71 18.76 0.94
C CYS A 241 -0.41 17.79 0.56
N PRO A 242 -0.18 16.85 -0.37
CA PRO A 242 -1.18 15.87 -0.75
C PRO A 242 -1.64 15.05 0.45
N GLU A 243 -2.96 14.91 0.65
CA GLU A 243 -3.53 14.16 1.77
C GLU A 243 -2.93 12.75 1.97
N PRO A 244 -2.63 11.96 0.91
CA PRO A 244 -2.00 10.65 1.06
C PRO A 244 -0.62 10.64 1.72
N LEU A 245 0.03 11.80 1.85
CA LEU A 245 1.35 11.98 2.47
C LEU A 245 1.32 12.96 3.66
N LEU A 246 0.15 13.47 4.03
CA LEU A 246 0.00 14.59 4.97
C LEU A 246 0.65 14.30 6.33
N LEU A 247 0.35 13.14 6.93
CA LEU A 247 0.89 12.74 8.24
C LEU A 247 2.34 12.24 8.17
N TRP A 248 2.89 12.08 6.95
CA TRP A 248 4.32 11.89 6.77
C TRP A 248 5.07 13.21 7.02
N PHE A 249 4.55 14.34 6.53
CA PHE A 249 5.23 15.63 6.63
C PHE A 249 4.78 16.53 7.78
N HIS A 250 3.58 16.29 8.33
CA HIS A 250 2.99 17.15 9.35
C HIS A 250 2.48 16.38 10.57
N HIS A 251 2.68 16.96 11.75
CA HIS A 251 1.89 16.65 12.94
C HIS A 251 0.72 17.63 13.00
N LEU A 252 -0.51 17.13 13.04
CA LEU A 252 -1.74 17.92 12.92
C LEU A 252 -2.71 17.63 14.05
N PRO A 253 -3.47 18.64 14.50
CA PRO A 253 -4.48 18.43 15.51
C PRO A 253 -5.60 17.52 14.97
N TRP A 254 -6.19 16.70 15.85
CA TRP A 254 -7.30 15.80 15.47
C TRP A 254 -8.51 16.51 14.85
N SER A 255 -8.67 17.81 15.11
CA SER A 255 -9.73 18.67 14.57
C SER A 255 -9.37 19.36 13.25
N HIS A 256 -8.18 19.11 12.70
CA HIS A 256 -7.78 19.64 11.40
C HIS A 256 -8.83 19.28 10.34
N GLN A 257 -9.21 20.25 9.50
CA GLN A 257 -10.23 20.06 8.47
C GLN A 257 -9.59 19.52 7.21
N MET A 258 -9.97 18.31 6.83
CA MET A 258 -9.55 17.65 5.59
C MET A 258 -10.30 18.25 4.40
N ALA A 259 -9.87 17.97 3.16
CA ALA A 259 -10.51 18.45 1.95
C ALA A 259 -11.98 17.97 1.82
N SER A 260 -12.32 16.84 2.47
CA SER A 260 -13.68 16.33 2.57
C SER A 260 -14.62 17.18 3.45
N GLY A 261 -14.08 18.15 4.21
CA GLY A 261 -14.79 18.90 5.25
C GLY A 261 -14.98 18.13 6.55
N ARG A 262 -14.38 16.93 6.68
CA ARG A 262 -14.35 16.18 7.94
C ARG A 262 -13.15 16.61 8.78
N SER A 263 -13.25 16.38 10.09
CA SER A 263 -12.06 16.43 10.95
C SER A 263 -11.08 15.30 10.59
N LEU A 264 -9.79 15.48 10.85
CA LEU A 264 -8.75 14.46 10.64
C LEU A 264 -9.11 13.13 11.32
N TRP A 265 -9.66 13.19 12.54
CA TRP A 265 -10.12 11.99 13.24
C TRP A 265 -11.25 11.26 12.49
N ASP A 266 -12.25 12.00 12.04
CA ASP A 266 -13.39 11.41 11.34
C ASP A 266 -12.95 10.86 9.98
N GLU A 267 -12.15 11.62 9.23
CA GLU A 267 -11.60 11.19 7.93
C GLU A 267 -10.80 9.89 8.08
N LEU A 268 -9.94 9.80 9.10
CA LEU A 268 -9.21 8.56 9.42
C LEU A 268 -10.17 7.39 9.62
N CYS A 269 -11.22 7.56 10.45
CA CYS A 269 -12.23 6.53 10.70
C CYS A 269 -12.95 6.08 9.41
N PHE A 270 -13.30 7.03 8.54
CA PHE A 270 -13.97 6.73 7.27
C PHE A 270 -13.05 6.02 6.28
N ILE A 271 -11.76 6.38 6.20
CA ILE A 271 -10.80 5.71 5.30
C ILE A 271 -10.54 4.26 5.74
N TYR A 272 -10.28 4.01 7.03
CA TYR A 272 -10.14 2.63 7.51
C TYR A 272 -11.41 1.79 7.23
N THR A 273 -12.59 2.39 7.38
CA THR A 273 -13.86 1.73 7.03
C THR A 273 -13.96 1.46 5.52
N ARG A 274 -13.55 2.43 4.68
CA ARG A 274 -13.51 2.28 3.22
C ARG A 274 -12.62 1.10 2.81
N GLY A 275 -11.45 0.94 3.42
CA GLY A 275 -10.56 -0.19 3.16
C GLY A 275 -11.23 -1.55 3.42
N VAL A 276 -11.92 -1.70 4.56
CA VAL A 276 -12.70 -2.92 4.85
C VAL A 276 -13.80 -3.15 3.82
N LEU A 277 -14.56 -2.11 3.47
CA LEU A 277 -15.63 -2.22 2.47
C LEU A 277 -15.10 -2.61 1.08
N LYS A 278 -13.92 -2.11 0.69
CA LYS A 278 -13.26 -2.51 -0.56
C LYS A 278 -12.95 -4.00 -0.59
N THR A 279 -12.40 -4.55 0.48
CA THR A 279 -12.13 -6.01 0.54
C THR A 279 -13.41 -6.86 0.48
N ARG A 280 -14.52 -6.41 1.09
CA ARG A 280 -15.84 -7.04 0.94
C ARG A 280 -16.32 -7.00 -0.52
N GLY A 281 -16.09 -5.88 -1.20
CA GLY A 281 -16.36 -5.75 -2.64
C GLY A 281 -15.52 -6.71 -3.50
N PHE A 282 -14.25 -6.94 -3.14
CA PHE A 282 -13.39 -7.89 -3.85
C PHE A 282 -13.92 -9.33 -3.77
N GLN A 283 -14.47 -9.73 -2.60
CA GLN A 283 -15.13 -11.04 -2.48
C GLN A 283 -16.33 -11.15 -3.42
N GLN A 284 -17.19 -10.13 -3.46
CA GLN A 284 -18.37 -10.11 -4.35
C GLN A 284 -17.98 -10.18 -5.83
N VAL A 285 -16.95 -9.41 -6.23
CA VAL A 285 -16.39 -9.46 -7.57
C VAL A 285 -15.91 -10.87 -7.88
N TRP A 286 -15.10 -11.46 -7.01
CA TRP A 286 -14.54 -12.77 -7.25
C TRP A 286 -15.60 -13.87 -7.29
N ASP A 287 -16.59 -13.85 -6.40
CA ASP A 287 -17.72 -14.78 -6.42
C ASP A 287 -18.46 -14.73 -7.77
N GLY A 288 -18.65 -13.53 -8.33
CA GLY A 288 -19.24 -13.32 -9.65
C GLY A 288 -18.43 -13.90 -10.82
N VAL A 289 -17.13 -14.11 -10.66
CA VAL A 289 -16.28 -14.63 -11.75
C VAL A 289 -16.18 -16.15 -11.82
N GLN A 290 -16.84 -16.88 -10.92
CA GLN A 290 -16.79 -18.34 -10.87
C GLN A 290 -16.98 -19.04 -12.23
N PRO A 291 -17.88 -18.60 -13.13
CA PRO A 291 -18.04 -19.23 -14.44
C PRO A 291 -16.81 -19.15 -15.36
N TYR A 292 -15.90 -18.20 -15.10
CA TYR A 292 -14.80 -17.83 -16.00
C TYR A 292 -13.42 -18.35 -15.54
N VAL A 293 -13.35 -19.00 -14.38
CA VAL A 293 -12.11 -19.44 -13.74
C VAL A 293 -12.23 -20.92 -13.37
N ASP A 294 -11.16 -21.69 -13.50
CA ASP A 294 -11.15 -23.08 -13.03
C ASP A 294 -11.37 -23.18 -11.51
N ALA A 295 -11.90 -24.33 -11.10
CA ALA A 295 -12.33 -24.54 -9.72
C ALA A 295 -11.20 -24.40 -8.68
N GLU A 296 -9.97 -24.79 -9.03
CA GLU A 296 -8.83 -24.76 -8.11
C GLU A 296 -8.43 -23.32 -7.79
N ARG A 297 -8.11 -22.52 -8.82
CA ARG A 297 -7.72 -21.12 -8.63
C ARG A 297 -8.85 -20.30 -8.04
N PHE A 298 -10.09 -20.53 -8.49
CA PHE A 298 -11.26 -19.87 -7.91
C PHE A 298 -11.33 -20.08 -6.40
N SER A 299 -11.26 -21.33 -5.95
CA SER A 299 -11.38 -21.68 -4.55
C SER A 299 -10.23 -21.15 -3.68
N VAL A 300 -9.00 -21.17 -4.20
CA VAL A 300 -7.81 -20.62 -3.51
C VAL A 300 -7.95 -19.12 -3.31
N VAL A 301 -8.25 -18.37 -4.38
CA VAL A 301 -8.39 -16.91 -4.30
C VAL A 301 -9.56 -16.52 -3.41
N GLN A 302 -10.72 -17.20 -3.52
CA GLN A 302 -11.88 -16.92 -2.68
C GLN A 302 -11.56 -17.08 -1.18
N ARG A 303 -10.85 -18.15 -0.80
CA ARG A 303 -10.40 -18.33 0.60
C ARG A 303 -9.48 -17.20 1.06
N LYS A 304 -8.55 -16.75 0.21
CA LYS A 304 -7.62 -15.67 0.56
C LYS A 304 -8.32 -14.31 0.65
N LEU A 305 -9.27 -14.00 -0.23
CA LEU A 305 -10.09 -12.79 -0.14
C LEU A 305 -10.95 -12.75 1.13
N ARG A 306 -11.51 -13.89 1.56
CA ARG A 306 -12.20 -14.00 2.86
C ARG A 306 -11.27 -13.68 4.04
N ARG A 307 -10.06 -14.25 4.02
CA ARG A 307 -9.02 -13.95 5.03
C ARG A 307 -8.65 -12.46 5.01
N GLN A 308 -8.42 -11.90 3.83
CA GLN A 308 -8.13 -10.48 3.62
C GLN A 308 -9.17 -9.56 4.26
N THR A 309 -10.47 -9.83 4.07
CA THR A 309 -11.50 -9.01 4.70
C THR A 309 -11.51 -9.09 6.22
N ARG A 310 -11.30 -10.28 6.78
CA ARG A 310 -11.19 -10.44 8.24
C ARG A 310 -9.98 -9.65 8.75
N ASP A 311 -8.83 -9.79 8.12
CA ASP A 311 -7.59 -9.11 8.52
C ASP A 311 -7.76 -7.59 8.42
N ALA A 312 -8.42 -7.10 7.38
CA ALA A 312 -8.74 -5.67 7.23
C ALA A 312 -9.63 -5.16 8.38
N MET A 313 -10.58 -5.96 8.88
CA MET A 313 -11.38 -5.61 10.05
C MET A 313 -10.53 -5.50 11.33
N VAL A 314 -9.61 -6.45 11.53
CA VAL A 314 -8.69 -6.43 12.67
C VAL A 314 -7.76 -5.21 12.60
N TRP A 315 -7.22 -4.88 11.42
CA TRP A 315 -6.43 -3.67 11.21
C TRP A 315 -7.23 -2.39 11.51
N LYS A 316 -8.44 -2.25 10.95
CA LYS A 316 -9.35 -1.13 11.24
C LYS A 316 -9.55 -0.96 12.74
N ASP A 317 -9.95 -2.03 13.42
CA ASP A 317 -10.31 -1.96 14.84
C ASP A 317 -9.07 -1.69 15.70
N GLY A 318 -7.95 -2.35 15.42
CA GLY A 318 -6.69 -2.16 16.14
C GLY A 318 -6.22 -0.71 16.06
N CYS A 319 -6.07 -0.16 14.85
CA CYS A 319 -5.62 1.21 14.65
C CYS A 319 -6.60 2.23 15.26
N LEU A 320 -7.89 2.10 14.98
CA LEU A 320 -8.88 3.09 15.42
C LEU A 320 -9.12 3.06 16.93
N LEU A 321 -9.20 1.88 17.56
CA LEU A 321 -9.33 1.79 19.02
C LEU A 321 -8.08 2.32 19.73
N TYR A 322 -6.89 2.06 19.18
CA TYR A 322 -5.66 2.59 19.73
C TYR A 322 -5.64 4.12 19.69
N PHE A 323 -5.87 4.73 18.53
CA PHE A 323 -5.89 6.19 18.41
C PHE A 323 -7.02 6.83 19.22
N GLN A 324 -8.21 6.21 19.27
CA GLN A 324 -9.30 6.64 20.15
C GLN A 324 -8.88 6.61 21.63
N SER A 325 -8.14 5.58 22.04
CA SER A 325 -7.67 5.49 23.43
C SER A 325 -6.74 6.64 23.82
N ILE A 326 -6.12 7.31 22.85
CA ILE A 326 -5.25 8.48 23.04
C ILE A 326 -6.08 9.77 22.97
N ASN A 327 -6.83 9.97 21.89
CA ASN A 327 -7.50 11.24 21.60
C ASN A 327 -8.87 11.41 22.31
N LYS A 328 -9.42 10.31 22.85
CA LYS A 328 -10.71 10.23 23.57
C LYS A 328 -11.92 10.75 22.78
N ARG A 329 -11.84 10.81 21.45
CA ARG A 329 -12.93 11.26 20.58
C ARG A 329 -13.92 10.12 20.29
N PRO A 330 -15.22 10.40 20.22
CA PRO A 330 -16.20 9.40 19.82
C PRO A 330 -15.97 9.01 18.34
N PHE A 331 -16.31 7.77 17.98
CA PHE A 331 -16.37 7.41 16.56
C PHE A 331 -17.51 8.18 15.86
N PRO A 332 -17.33 8.57 14.59
CA PRO A 332 -18.36 9.25 13.80
C PRO A 332 -19.68 8.48 13.75
N ALA A 333 -20.79 9.20 13.62
CA ALA A 333 -22.09 8.59 13.35
C ALA A 333 -22.07 7.86 11.99
N GLY A 334 -22.77 6.72 11.91
CA GLY A 334 -22.89 5.93 10.68
C GLY A 334 -21.69 5.03 10.36
N MET A 335 -20.61 5.08 11.15
CA MET A 335 -19.49 4.13 11.04
C MET A 335 -19.84 2.80 11.71
N GLU A 336 -19.48 1.67 11.07
CA GLU A 336 -19.48 0.36 11.71
C GLU A 336 -18.55 0.38 12.93
N ARG A 337 -19.12 0.18 14.12
CA ARG A 337 -18.38 0.19 15.39
C ARG A 337 -17.33 -0.93 15.40
N PRO A 338 -16.21 -0.76 16.13
CA PRO A 338 -15.27 -1.84 16.32
C PRO A 338 -15.95 -3.08 16.89
N LEU A 339 -15.60 -4.24 16.34
CA LEU A 339 -16.10 -5.54 16.77
C LEU A 339 -15.25 -6.12 17.91
N PHE A 340 -13.94 -5.82 17.90
CA PHE A 340 -12.98 -6.31 18.89
C PHE A 340 -12.67 -5.28 19.97
N ASP A 341 -12.14 -5.74 21.10
CA ASP A 341 -11.60 -4.89 22.16
C ASP A 341 -10.10 -4.64 21.97
N LEU A 342 -9.62 -3.43 22.31
CA LEU A 342 -8.20 -3.08 22.18
C LEU A 342 -7.29 -4.00 23.01
N GLU A 343 -7.70 -4.34 24.22
CA GLU A 343 -6.91 -5.22 25.11
C GLU A 343 -6.84 -6.67 24.59
N LEU A 344 -7.85 -7.11 23.83
CA LEU A 344 -7.79 -8.39 23.13
C LEU A 344 -6.78 -8.30 21.98
N LEU A 345 -6.87 -7.27 21.15
CA LEU A 345 -6.00 -7.07 19.99
C LEU A 345 -4.52 -6.89 20.36
N LYS A 346 -4.21 -6.34 21.54
CA LYS A 346 -2.84 -6.25 22.05
C LYS A 346 -2.23 -7.60 22.47
N ARG A 347 -3.08 -8.60 22.77
CA ARG A 347 -2.65 -9.89 23.33
C ARG A 347 -2.67 -11.03 22.33
N VAL A 348 -3.49 -10.92 21.29
CA VAL A 348 -3.67 -11.98 20.29
C VAL A 348 -2.97 -11.59 19.02
N ASP A 349 -2.02 -12.42 18.61
CA ASP A 349 -1.36 -12.31 17.32
C ASP A 349 -2.35 -12.58 16.18
N MET A 350 -2.31 -11.77 15.11
CA MET A 350 -3.14 -11.99 13.93
C MET A 350 -2.86 -13.33 13.25
N GLU A 351 -1.64 -13.87 13.37
CA GLU A 351 -1.32 -15.23 12.90
C GLU A 351 -2.14 -16.29 13.65
N ASP A 352 -2.38 -16.08 14.95
CA ASP A 352 -3.12 -16.99 15.83
C ASP A 352 -4.65 -16.89 15.68
N PHE A 353 -5.18 -15.81 15.08
CA PHE A 353 -6.60 -15.69 14.73
C PHE A 353 -7.08 -16.76 13.72
N LEU A 354 -6.18 -17.58 13.17
CA LEU A 354 -6.46 -18.71 12.28
C LEU A 354 -6.32 -20.07 12.94
N ALA A 355 -5.63 -20.13 14.08
CA ALA A 355 -5.27 -21.38 14.76
C ALA A 355 -6.27 -21.80 15.84
N LYS A 356 -7.22 -20.90 16.18
CA LYS A 356 -8.33 -21.12 17.12
C LYS A 356 -9.64 -20.70 16.46
#